data_AF-A0AAW7S9L2-F1
#
_entry.id   AF-A0AAW7S9L2-F1
#
_cell.length_a   1.000
_cell.length_b   1.000
_cell.length_c   1.000
_cell.angle_alpha   90.00
_cell.angle_beta   90.00
_cell.angle_gamma   90.00
#
_symmetry.space_group_name_H-M   'P 1'
#
loop_
_entity.id
_entity.type
_entity.pdbx_description
1 polymer ?
#
loop_
_entity_poly.entity_id
_entity_poly.type
_entity_poly.pdbx_seq_one_letter_code
_entity_poly.pdbx_strand_id
1 'polypeptide(L)'
;MNRKAEYFERYEALAAVSGRMLGAARSADWSALPELQAEFMQLVDGLKEADPGVVLDESDLGRKLDLIRRILADDAAIRDLASPDLARLSALFEARRSTKVLTDLYRARG
;
A
#
# COMPACT_ATOMS: atom_id res chain seq x y z
N MET A 1 -12.17 2.78 26.39
CA MET A 1 -12.04 1.98 25.17
C MET A 1 -10.72 1.22 25.21
N ASN A 2 -10.59 0.12 24.46
CA ASN A 2 -9.39 -0.71 24.46
C ASN A 2 -8.29 -0.02 23.61
N ARG A 3 -7.18 0.40 24.23
CA ARG A 3 -6.10 1.15 23.57
C ARG A 3 -5.50 0.41 22.36
N LYS A 4 -5.51 -0.93 22.36
CA LYS A 4 -5.11 -1.75 21.21
C LYS A 4 -6.14 -1.71 20.08
N ALA A 5 -7.43 -1.69 20.40
CA ALA A 5 -8.48 -1.55 19.40
C ALA A 5 -8.39 -0.17 18.71
N GLU A 6 -8.24 0.90 19.48
CA GLU A 6 -8.05 2.26 18.95
C GLU A 6 -6.77 2.40 18.11
N TYR A 7 -5.74 1.61 18.41
CA TYR A 7 -4.51 1.56 17.62
C TYR A 7 -4.77 0.95 16.23
N PHE A 8 -5.49 -0.17 16.17
CA PHE A 8 -5.84 -0.79 14.91
C PHE A 8 -6.86 0.03 14.11
N GLU A 9 -7.84 0.66 14.75
CA GLU A 9 -8.79 1.56 14.10
C GLU A 9 -8.08 2.69 13.34
N ARG A 10 -6.98 3.23 13.89
CA ARG A 10 -6.16 4.25 13.20
C ARG A 10 -5.45 3.69 11.96
N TYR A 11 -4.86 2.49 12.05
CA TYR A 11 -4.26 1.84 10.88
C TYR A 11 -5.29 1.46 9.81
N GLU A 12 -6.48 1.04 10.23
CA GLU A 12 -7.59 0.73 9.34
C GLU A 12 -8.12 1.98 8.63
N ALA A 13 -8.19 3.11 9.33
CA ALA A 13 -8.54 4.40 8.74
C ALA A 13 -7.51 4.82 7.67
N LEU A 14 -6.21 4.66 7.94
CA LEU A 14 -5.16 4.91 6.95
C LEU A 14 -5.32 4.03 5.69
N ALA A 15 -5.56 2.73 5.87
CA ALA A 15 -5.79 1.80 4.76
C ALA A 15 -7.10 2.07 4.00
N ALA A 16 -8.12 2.63 4.67
CA ALA A 16 -9.35 3.05 4.03
C ALA A 16 -9.14 4.29 3.15
N VAL A 17 -8.39 5.28 3.63
CA VAL A 17 -8.06 6.48 2.86
C VAL A 17 -7.15 6.16 1.68
N SER A 18 -6.13 5.31 1.84
CA SER A 18 -5.28 4.85 0.71
C SER A 18 -6.12 4.16 -0.37
N GLY A 19 -7.08 3.34 0.03
CA GLY A 19 -8.02 2.69 -0.90
C GLY A 19 -8.91 3.68 -1.64
N ARG A 20 -9.38 4.76 -0.98
CA ARG A 20 -10.13 5.86 -1.61
C ARG A 20 -9.26 6.62 -2.62
N MET A 21 -8.00 6.89 -2.27
CA MET A 21 -7.04 7.52 -3.18
C MET A 21 -6.80 6.67 -4.43
N LEU A 22 -6.63 5.35 -4.27
CA LEU A 22 -6.50 4.43 -5.40
C LEU A 22 -7.78 4.40 -6.25
N GLY A 23 -8.96 4.43 -5.61
CA GLY A 23 -10.24 4.55 -6.30
C GLY A 23 -10.31 5.79 -7.19
N ALA A 24 -9.94 6.95 -6.64
CA ALA A 24 -9.90 8.22 -7.37
C ALA A 24 -8.88 8.18 -8.53
N ALA A 25 -7.68 7.64 -8.30
CA ALA A 25 -6.66 7.48 -9.34
C ALA A 25 -7.15 6.57 -10.48
N ARG A 26 -7.83 5.45 -10.16
CA ARG A 26 -8.40 4.53 -11.16
C ARG A 26 -9.51 5.18 -12.00
N SER A 27 -10.29 6.09 -11.41
CA SER A 27 -11.29 6.88 -12.14
C SER A 27 -10.73 8.14 -12.81
N ALA A 28 -9.40 8.35 -12.76
CA ALA A 28 -8.72 9.56 -13.22
C ALA A 28 -9.23 10.86 -12.55
N ASP A 29 -9.82 10.76 -11.37
CA ASP A 29 -10.22 11.91 -10.54
C ASP A 29 -9.04 12.41 -9.72
N TRP A 30 -8.07 12.99 -10.42
CA TRP A 30 -6.86 13.54 -9.79
C TRP A 30 -7.16 14.76 -8.91
N SER A 31 -8.30 15.43 -9.11
CA SER A 31 -8.76 16.55 -8.29
C SER A 31 -9.11 16.16 -6.86
N ALA A 32 -9.54 14.91 -6.62
CA ALA A 32 -9.87 14.43 -5.27
C ALA A 32 -8.63 14.05 -4.43
N LEU A 33 -7.48 13.77 -5.07
CA LEU A 33 -6.28 13.30 -4.35
C LEU A 33 -5.71 14.27 -3.31
N PRO A 34 -5.63 15.60 -3.54
CA PRO A 34 -5.08 16.52 -2.54
C PRO A 34 -5.85 16.51 -1.22
N GLU A 35 -7.19 16.44 -1.28
CA GLU A 35 -8.04 16.39 -0.08
C GLU A 35 -7.87 15.06 0.66
N LEU A 36 -7.87 13.94 -0.07
CA LEU A 36 -7.63 12.62 0.50
C LEU A 36 -6.22 12.48 1.10
N GLN A 37 -5.21 13.08 0.47
CA GLN A 37 -3.84 13.13 0.98
C GLN A 37 -3.76 13.94 2.28
N ALA A 38 -4.49 15.06 2.37
CA ALA A 38 -4.54 15.85 3.59
C ALA A 38 -5.19 15.05 4.74
N GLU A 39 -6.30 14.35 4.47
CA GLU A 39 -6.95 13.43 5.42
C GLU A 39 -5.97 12.33 5.88
N PHE A 40 -5.24 11.71 4.94
CA PHE A 40 -4.24 10.69 5.25
C PHE A 40 -3.13 11.21 6.17
N MET A 41 -2.59 12.41 5.88
CA MET A 41 -1.53 13.01 6.70
C MET A 41 -2.02 13.33 8.13
N GLN A 42 -3.26 13.80 8.28
CA GLN A 42 -3.86 14.03 9.61
C GLN A 42 -3.96 12.73 10.42
N LEU A 43 -4.36 11.62 9.78
CA LEU A 43 -4.42 10.30 10.42
C LEU A 43 -3.03 9.79 10.82
N VAL A 44 -2.02 10.01 9.96
CA VAL A 44 -0.62 9.65 10.26
C VAL A 44 -0.11 10.41 11.48
N ASP A 45 -0.37 11.71 11.56
CA ASP A 45 0.10 12.52 12.69
C ASP A 45 -0.62 12.12 13.99
N GLY A 46 -1.93 11.88 13.95
CA GLY A 46 -2.68 11.35 15.09
C GLY A 46 -2.23 9.94 15.53
N LEU A 47 -1.75 9.11 14.60
CA LEU A 47 -1.16 7.81 14.92
C LEU A 47 0.19 7.94 15.62
N LYS A 48 1.06 8.86 15.17
CA LYS A 48 2.37 9.12 15.82
C LYS A 48 2.21 9.62 17.26
N GLU A 49 1.23 10.49 17.51
CA GLU A 49 0.95 11.03 18.86
C GLU A 49 0.36 9.97 19.80
N ALA A 50 -0.38 8.99 19.28
CA ALA A 50 -1.04 7.95 20.06
C ALA A 50 -0.16 6.72 20.40
N ASP A 51 1.03 6.61 19.80
CA ASP A 51 1.87 5.41 19.81
C ASP A 51 2.59 5.01 21.13
N PRO A 52 2.69 5.81 22.22
CA PRO A 52 3.50 5.34 23.36
C PRO A 52 2.77 4.28 24.19
N GLY A 53 3.07 2.99 23.95
CA GLY A 53 2.89 1.90 24.91
C GLY A 53 1.85 0.81 24.58
N VAL A 54 1.46 0.62 23.31
CA VAL A 54 0.62 -0.53 22.92
C VAL A 54 1.48 -1.80 22.80
N VAL A 55 1.19 -2.80 23.64
CA VAL A 55 1.84 -4.12 23.55
C VAL A 55 1.13 -4.96 22.48
N LEU A 56 1.89 -5.38 21.48
CA LEU A 56 1.43 -6.23 20.37
C LEU A 56 1.99 -7.63 20.55
N ASP A 57 1.14 -8.65 20.42
CA ASP A 57 1.58 -10.03 20.27
C ASP A 57 1.90 -10.36 18.79
N GLU A 58 2.28 -11.61 18.50
CA GLU A 58 2.63 -12.03 17.14
C GLU A 58 1.46 -11.88 16.15
N SER A 59 0.23 -12.15 16.60
CA SER A 59 -0.97 -12.01 15.76
C SER A 59 -1.24 -10.54 15.45
N ASP A 60 -1.06 -9.67 16.44
CA ASP A 60 -1.19 -8.23 16.28
C ASP A 60 -0.14 -7.65 15.33
N LEU A 61 1.11 -8.12 15.43
CA LEU A 61 2.19 -7.73 14.51
C LEU A 61 1.86 -8.16 13.08
N GLY A 62 1.34 -9.37 12.89
CA GLY A 62 0.84 -9.85 11.60
C GLY A 62 -0.23 -8.92 11.03
N ARG A 63 -1.27 -8.60 11.81
CA ARG A 63 -2.35 -7.69 11.40
C ARG A 63 -1.82 -6.30 11.03
N LYS A 64 -0.90 -5.75 11.83
CA LYS A 64 -0.27 -4.45 11.55
C LYS A 64 0.50 -4.47 10.22
N LEU A 65 1.29 -5.51 9.99
CA LEU A 65 2.05 -5.66 8.75
C LEU A 65 1.13 -5.77 7.53
N ASP A 66 0.00 -6.45 7.64
CA ASP A 66 -0.94 -6.59 6.53
C ASP A 66 -1.61 -5.25 6.17
N LEU A 67 -1.96 -4.43 7.17
CA LEU A 67 -2.45 -3.07 6.94
C LEU A 67 -1.41 -2.18 6.25
N ILE A 68 -0.16 -2.24 6.71
CA ILE A 68 0.95 -1.48 6.08
C ILE A 68 1.19 -1.94 4.64
N ARG A 69 1.21 -3.25 4.39
CA ARG A 69 1.37 -3.79 3.03
C ARG A 69 0.27 -3.32 2.09
N ARG A 70 -0.98 -3.26 2.57
CA ARG A 70 -2.11 -2.75 1.78
C ARG A 70 -1.92 -1.28 1.41
N ILE A 71 -1.57 -0.43 2.37
CA ILE A 71 -1.29 1.00 2.12
C ILE A 71 -0.18 1.16 1.07
N LEU A 72 0.93 0.44 1.22
CA LEU A 72 2.05 0.50 0.28
C LEU A 72 1.69 -0.01 -1.13
N ALA A 73 0.84 -1.02 -1.22
CA ALA A 73 0.35 -1.54 -2.50
C ALA A 73 -0.57 -0.54 -3.21
N ASP A 74 -1.46 0.13 -2.46
CA ASP A 74 -2.31 1.20 -2.98
C ASP A 74 -1.45 2.36 -3.52
N ASP A 75 -0.46 2.81 -2.75
CA ASP A 75 0.49 3.86 -3.15
C ASP A 75 1.27 3.53 -4.42
N ALA A 76 1.77 2.29 -4.52
CA ALA A 76 2.48 1.82 -5.71
C ALA A 76 1.57 1.86 -6.94
N ALA A 77 0.34 1.38 -6.82
CA ALA A 77 -0.63 1.40 -7.90
C ALA A 77 -1.03 2.83 -8.31
N ILE A 78 -1.17 3.76 -7.36
CA ILE A 78 -1.40 5.18 -7.66
C ILE A 78 -0.23 5.77 -8.46
N ARG A 79 1.02 5.48 -8.06
CA ARG A 79 2.21 5.97 -8.79
C ARG A 79 2.30 5.43 -10.20
N ASP A 80 1.97 4.15 -10.39
CA ASP A 80 1.93 3.52 -11.70
C ASP A 80 0.88 4.17 -12.62
N LEU A 81 -0.27 4.55 -12.06
CA LEU A 81 -1.33 5.27 -12.80
C LEU A 81 -0.94 6.72 -13.11
N ALA A 82 -0.22 7.40 -12.20
CA ALA A 82 0.19 8.79 -12.35
C ALA A 82 1.40 8.98 -13.29
N SER A 83 2.27 7.97 -13.42
CA SER A 83 3.47 8.01 -14.27
C SER A 83 3.52 6.81 -15.22
N PRO A 84 2.92 6.92 -16.43
CA PRO A 84 2.87 5.82 -17.38
C PRO A 84 4.27 5.37 -17.86
N ASP A 85 5.26 6.25 -17.85
CA ASP A 85 6.63 5.91 -18.28
C ASP A 85 7.35 4.99 -17.27
N LEU A 86 7.12 5.17 -15.97
CA LEU A 86 7.71 4.29 -14.94
C LEU A 86 6.97 2.95 -14.87
N ALA A 87 5.64 2.95 -14.98
CA ALA A 87 4.84 1.72 -15.04
C ALA A 87 5.19 0.87 -16.26
N ARG A 88 5.40 1.50 -17.43
CA ARG A 88 5.88 0.82 -18.64
C ARG A 88 7.26 0.20 -18.45
N LEU A 89 8.18 0.90 -17.77
CA LEU A 89 9.51 0.37 -17.46
C LEU A 89 9.43 -0.81 -16.47
N SER A 90 8.65 -0.70 -15.39
CA SER A 90 8.42 -1.77 -14.42
C SER A 90 7.82 -3.02 -15.09
N ALA A 91 6.79 -2.85 -15.93
CA ALA A 91 6.18 -3.94 -16.70
C ALA A 91 7.18 -4.60 -17.68
N LEU A 92 8.07 -3.83 -18.31
CA LEU A 92 9.10 -4.37 -19.21
C LEU A 92 10.12 -5.24 -18.43
N PHE A 93 10.51 -4.82 -17.23
CA PHE A 93 11.43 -5.59 -16.37
C PHE A 93 10.77 -6.87 -15.83
N GLU A 94 9.50 -6.83 -15.45
CA GLU A 94 8.73 -8.00 -15.00
C GLU A 94 8.49 -9.01 -16.12
N ALA A 95 8.14 -8.56 -17.32
CA ALA A 95 8.03 -9.40 -18.49
C ALA A 95 9.34 -10.15 -18.77
N ARG A 96 10.49 -9.44 -18.74
CA ARG A 96 11.81 -10.03 -18.97
C ARG A 96 12.21 -11.06 -17.90
N ARG A 97 11.88 -10.82 -16.63
CA ARG A 97 12.10 -11.80 -15.55
C ARG A 97 11.27 -13.07 -15.78
N SER A 98 10.01 -12.90 -16.16
CA SER A 98 9.09 -14.00 -16.45
C SER A 98 9.55 -14.85 -17.64
N THR A 99 10.02 -14.21 -18.73
CA THR A 99 10.59 -14.92 -19.90
C THR A 99 11.87 -15.68 -19.54
N LYS A 100 12.73 -15.09 -18.70
CA LYS A 100 13.98 -15.74 -18.26
C LYS A 100 13.70 -16.99 -17.43
N VAL A 101 12.75 -16.92 -16.48
CA VAL A 101 12.32 -18.08 -15.68
C VAL A 101 11.77 -19.19 -16.57
N LEU A 102 10.93 -18.87 -17.57
CA LEU A 102 10.41 -19.86 -18.52
C LEU A 102 11.52 -20.49 -19.37
N THR A 103 12.52 -19.71 -19.77
CA THR A 103 13.66 -20.20 -20.57
C THR A 103 14.57 -21.12 -19.74
N ASP A 104 14.84 -20.75 -18.50
CA ASP A 104 15.65 -21.54 -17.57
C ASP A 104 14.96 -22.87 -17.22
N LEU A 105 13.63 -22.87 -17.07
CA LEU A 105 12.83 -24.09 -16.87
C LEU A 105 12.86 -25.02 -18.09
N TYR A 106 12.86 -24.49 -19.32
CA TYR A 106 12.98 -25.30 -20.53
C TYR A 106 14.40 -25.85 -20.73
N ARG A 107 15.44 -25.09 -20.35
CA ARG A 107 16.84 -25.54 -20.38
C ARG A 107 17.16 -26.60 -19.33
N ALA A 108 16.53 -26.54 -18.15
CA ALA A 108 16.76 -27.51 -17.08
C ALA A 108 16.09 -28.88 -17.32
N ARG A 109 15.33 -29.04 -18.42
CA ARG A 109 14.58 -30.26 -18.76
C ARG A 109 15.12 -31.00 -20.00
N GLY A 110 16.24 -30.56 -20.57
CA GLY A 110 16.98 -31.25 -21.62
C GLY A 110 18.39 -31.60 -21.14
#